data_AF-A0AAU8EWG4-F1
#
_entry.id   AF-A0AAU8EWG4-F1
#
_cell.length_a   1.000
_cell.length_b   1.000
_cell.length_c   1.000
_cell.angle_alpha   90.00
_cell.angle_beta   90.00
_cell.angle_gamma   90.00
#
_symmetry.space_group_name_H-M   'P 1'
#
loop_
_entity.id
_entity.type
_entity.pdbx_description
1 polymer ?
#
loop_
_entity_poly.entity_id
_entity_poly.type
_entity_poly.pdbx_seq_one_letter_code
_entity_poly.pdbx_strand_id
1 'polypeptide(L)'
;MTTTHALPPVRADSPLKLSGILASALPHDLGTARGSSRYTVPVVFSRRPQPRELDLLHGGNVSRRLAEAGYSDVELRVSDRRLLITNTNLMDLKTGLAHLLGTILSEVSAQAATERADREEELDALGLIEEQRLESIRRAAAEIHFD
;
A
#
# COMPACT_ATOMS: atom_id res chain seq x y z
N MET A 1 6.05 22.41 -31.06
CA MET A 1 4.92 21.50 -30.76
C MET A 1 5.47 20.33 -29.97
N THR A 2 5.56 20.45 -28.65
CA THR A 2 6.13 19.41 -27.78
C THR A 2 5.03 18.97 -26.84
N THR A 3 4.46 17.80 -27.10
CA THR A 3 3.38 17.23 -26.30
C THR A 3 3.96 16.71 -25.00
N THR A 4 3.83 17.48 -23.92
CA THR A 4 4.06 17.01 -22.55
C THR A 4 3.04 15.92 -22.24
N HIS A 5 3.50 14.67 -22.14
CA HIS A 5 2.70 13.55 -21.67
C HIS A 5 2.53 13.70 -20.15
N ALA A 6 1.50 14.44 -19.74
CA ALA A 6 1.11 14.56 -18.35
C ALA A 6 0.56 13.20 -17.87
N LEU A 7 1.30 12.52 -16.99
CA LEU A 7 0.80 11.36 -16.26
C LEU A 7 -0.50 11.78 -15.53
N PRO A 8 -1.59 11.00 -15.62
CA PRO A 8 -2.84 11.34 -14.97
C PRO A 8 -2.64 11.49 -13.45
N PRO A 9 -3.43 12.33 -12.77
CA PRO A 9 -3.36 12.46 -11.32
C PRO A 9 -3.64 11.09 -10.69
N VAL A 10 -2.64 10.53 -10.02
CA VAL A 10 -2.77 9.26 -9.31
C VAL A 10 -3.77 9.48 -8.17
N ARG A 11 -4.99 8.96 -8.33
CA ARG A 11 -6.04 9.04 -7.31
C ARG A 11 -5.59 8.25 -6.09
N ALA A 12 -5.94 8.72 -4.89
CA ALA A 12 -5.68 7.98 -3.65
C ALA A 12 -6.31 6.57 -3.64
N ASP A 13 -7.32 6.37 -4.50
CA ASP A 13 -8.01 5.09 -4.75
C ASP A 13 -7.31 4.15 -5.74
N SER A 14 -6.23 4.60 -6.40
CA SER A 14 -5.50 3.72 -7.31
C SER A 14 -4.77 2.64 -6.52
N PRO A 15 -4.71 1.38 -7.01
CA PRO A 15 -3.96 0.33 -6.35
C PRO A 15 -2.48 0.70 -6.25
N LEU A 16 -1.86 0.36 -5.13
CA LEU A 16 -0.44 0.58 -4.89
C LEU A 16 0.36 -0.32 -5.84
N LYS A 17 1.28 0.29 -6.59
CA LYS A 17 2.14 -0.42 -7.54
C LYS A 17 3.59 -0.01 -7.32
N LEU A 18 4.50 -0.79 -7.89
CA LEU A 18 5.91 -0.42 -8.02
C LEU A 18 6.11 0.28 -9.36
N SER A 19 6.67 1.49 -9.34
CA SER A 19 6.90 2.32 -10.53
C SER A 19 8.26 2.06 -11.20
N GLY A 20 9.26 1.68 -10.41
CA GLY A 20 10.60 1.44 -10.95
C GLY A 20 11.67 1.38 -9.88
N ILE A 21 12.85 0.94 -10.28
CA ILE A 21 14.03 0.84 -9.42
C ILE A 21 14.76 2.18 -9.41
N LEU A 22 15.17 2.64 -8.23
CA LEU A 22 15.96 3.85 -8.10
C LEU A 22 17.44 3.53 -8.34
N ALA A 23 17.86 3.59 -9.61
CA ALA A 23 19.22 3.23 -10.02
C ALA A 23 20.32 4.07 -9.33
N SER A 24 20.03 5.33 -9.00
CA SER A 24 20.97 6.23 -8.31
C SER A 24 21.27 5.83 -6.86
N ALA A 25 20.47 4.94 -6.27
CA ALA A 25 20.65 4.44 -4.91
C ALA A 25 21.13 2.98 -4.87
N LEU A 26 21.53 2.43 -6.02
CA LEU A 26 22.21 1.14 -6.08
C LEU A 26 23.68 1.29 -5.65
N PRO A 27 24.31 0.23 -5.11
CA PRO A 27 25.74 0.25 -4.81
C PRO A 27 26.58 0.60 -6.05
N HIS A 28 27.62 1.38 -5.85
CA HIS A 28 28.49 1.83 -6.96
C HIS A 28 29.44 0.73 -7.46
N ASP A 29 29.76 -0.25 -6.61
CA ASP A 29 30.64 -1.37 -6.95
C ASP A 29 29.92 -2.53 -7.67
N LEU A 30 28.64 -2.36 -8.07
CA LEU A 30 27.92 -3.39 -8.81
C LEU A 30 28.63 -3.73 -10.13
N GLY A 31 28.78 -5.03 -10.40
CA GLY A 31 29.48 -5.51 -11.59
C GLY A 31 31.01 -5.48 -11.49
N THR A 32 31.57 -5.08 -10.35
CA THR A 32 33.01 -5.17 -10.07
C THR A 32 33.34 -6.45 -9.30
N ALA A 33 34.62 -6.84 -9.28
CA ALA A 33 35.09 -7.97 -8.48
C ALA A 33 34.91 -7.81 -6.96
N ARG A 34 34.63 -6.59 -6.47
CA ARG A 34 34.38 -6.28 -5.06
C ARG A 34 32.89 -6.19 -4.72
N GLY A 35 32.02 -6.18 -5.72
CA GLY A 35 30.57 -6.04 -5.53
C GLY A 35 29.97 -7.28 -4.87
N SER A 36 29.15 -7.07 -3.84
CA SER A 36 28.37 -8.16 -3.25
C SER A 36 27.37 -8.72 -4.27
N SER A 37 27.19 -10.05 -4.26
CA SER A 37 26.17 -10.72 -5.08
C SER A 37 24.74 -10.39 -4.63
N ARG A 38 24.57 -10.04 -3.34
CA ARG A 38 23.29 -9.59 -2.77
C ARG A 38 23.42 -8.21 -2.14
N TYR A 39 22.45 -7.36 -2.41
CA TYR A 39 22.40 -5.95 -2.02
C TYR A 39 20.97 -5.48 -1.82
N THR A 40 20.81 -4.25 -1.34
CA THR A 40 19.51 -3.61 -1.24
C THR A 40 19.13 -3.00 -2.59
N VAL A 41 17.95 -3.38 -3.10
CA VAL A 41 17.35 -2.79 -4.29
C VAL A 41 16.23 -1.84 -3.87
N PRO A 42 16.44 -0.52 -3.96
CA PRO A 42 15.39 0.46 -3.67
C PRO A 42 14.43 0.56 -4.86
N VAL A 43 13.14 0.35 -4.58
CA VAL A 43 12.05 0.44 -5.56
C VAL A 43 11.08 1.54 -5.15
N VAL A 44 10.57 2.29 -6.10
CA VAL A 44 9.68 3.43 -5.87
C VAL A 44 8.23 2.98 -6.00
N PHE A 45 7.37 3.40 -5.06
CA PHE A 45 5.93 3.20 -5.16
C PHE A 45 5.29 4.22 -6.11
N SER A 46 4.20 3.81 -6.80
CA SER A 46 3.40 4.68 -7.66
C SER A 46 2.77 5.86 -6.93
N ARG A 47 2.45 5.66 -5.65
CA ARG A 47 1.95 6.69 -4.72
C ARG A 47 2.52 6.45 -3.33
N ARG A 48 2.24 7.36 -2.40
CA ARG A 48 2.54 7.12 -0.98
C ARG A 48 1.66 5.96 -0.48
N PRO A 49 2.24 4.91 0.13
CA PRO A 49 1.47 3.85 0.79
C PRO A 49 0.62 4.44 1.92
N GLN A 50 -0.59 3.95 2.07
CA GLN A 50 -1.47 4.32 3.17
C GLN A 50 -1.07 3.57 4.44
N PRO A 51 -1.39 4.09 5.64
CA PRO A 51 -1.04 3.44 6.90
C PRO A 51 -1.48 1.97 6.96
N ARG A 52 -2.71 1.68 6.52
CA ARG A 52 -3.23 0.32 6.51
C ARG A 52 -2.49 -0.62 5.55
N GLU A 53 -2.08 -0.12 4.40
CA GLU A 53 -1.25 -0.89 3.46
C GLU A 53 0.14 -1.19 4.06
N LEU A 54 0.70 -0.25 4.82
CA LEU A 54 1.97 -0.47 5.53
C LEU A 54 1.84 -1.53 6.62
N ASP A 55 0.75 -1.51 7.40
CA ASP A 55 0.48 -2.54 8.41
C ASP A 55 0.37 -3.93 7.78
N LEU A 56 -0.37 -4.04 6.66
CA LEU A 56 -0.52 -5.30 5.94
C LEU A 56 0.80 -5.76 5.30
N LEU A 57 1.62 -4.83 4.80
CA LEU A 57 2.95 -5.14 4.24
C LEU A 57 3.96 -5.59 5.29
N HIS A 58 3.93 -5.00 6.49
CA HIS A 58 4.79 -5.40 7.61
C HIS A 58 4.25 -6.63 8.35
N GLY A 59 3.04 -7.08 8.04
CA GLY A 59 2.44 -8.28 8.62
C GLY A 59 3.21 -9.55 8.22
N GLY A 60 3.22 -10.55 9.12
CA GLY A 60 3.96 -11.80 8.93
C GLY A 60 3.51 -12.65 7.72
N ASN A 61 2.39 -12.32 7.08
CA ASN A 61 1.92 -12.99 5.87
C ASN A 61 2.83 -12.72 4.66
N VAL A 62 3.42 -11.52 4.56
CA VAL A 62 4.30 -11.17 3.44
C VAL A 62 5.61 -11.95 3.51
N SER A 63 6.26 -11.97 4.68
CA SER A 63 7.50 -12.74 4.89
C SER A 63 7.28 -14.24 4.66
N ARG A 64 6.11 -14.79 5.04
CA ARG A 64 5.78 -16.20 4.77
C ARG A 64 5.68 -16.49 3.28
N ARG A 65 4.99 -15.65 2.51
CA ARG A 65 4.87 -15.81 1.05
C ARG A 65 6.19 -15.68 0.33
N LEU A 66 7.06 -14.77 0.79
CA LEU A 66 8.43 -14.67 0.28
C LEU A 66 9.20 -15.97 0.54
N ALA A 67 9.12 -16.52 1.75
CA ALA A 67 9.78 -17.78 2.09
C ALA A 67 9.24 -18.97 1.27
N GLU A 68 7.92 -19.07 1.09
CA GLU A 68 7.27 -20.09 0.25
C GLU A 68 7.71 -20.01 -1.22
N ALA A 69 8.01 -18.81 -1.72
CA ALA A 69 8.53 -18.58 -3.06
C ALA A 69 10.05 -18.74 -3.18
N GLY A 70 10.75 -19.15 -2.10
CA GLY A 70 12.20 -19.36 -2.08
C GLY A 70 13.03 -18.10 -1.76
N TYR A 71 12.38 -17.01 -1.35
CA TYR A 71 13.00 -15.74 -0.97
C TYR A 71 13.05 -15.53 0.55
N SER A 72 13.35 -16.58 1.31
CA SER A 72 13.33 -16.55 2.79
C SER A 72 14.30 -15.55 3.41
N ASP A 73 15.41 -15.28 2.73
CA ASP A 73 16.42 -14.33 3.23
C ASP A 73 16.14 -12.88 2.81
N VAL A 74 15.10 -12.62 2.01
CA VAL A 74 14.75 -11.29 1.51
C VAL A 74 13.96 -10.52 2.56
N GLU A 75 14.43 -9.33 2.91
CA GLU A 75 13.73 -8.45 3.84
C GLU A 75 13.13 -7.26 3.10
N LEU A 76 11.90 -6.92 3.44
CA LEU A 76 11.20 -5.75 2.91
C LEU A 76 11.11 -4.67 3.98
N ARG A 77 11.58 -3.46 3.66
CA ARG A 77 11.44 -2.29 4.53
C ARG A 77 10.88 -1.12 3.77
N VAL A 78 9.84 -0.49 4.28
CA VAL A 78 9.30 0.74 3.68
C VAL A 78 9.99 1.96 4.27
N SER A 79 10.48 2.83 3.40
CA SER A 79 11.07 4.13 3.75
C SER A 79 10.40 5.21 2.92
N ASP A 80 9.44 5.91 3.52
CA ASP A 80 8.61 6.92 2.87
C ASP A 80 7.92 6.39 1.60
N ARG A 81 8.31 6.85 0.39
CA ARG A 81 7.77 6.39 -0.90
C ARG A 81 8.58 5.27 -1.56
N ARG A 82 9.47 4.63 -0.81
CA ARG A 82 10.37 3.58 -1.33
C ARG A 82 10.20 2.28 -0.58
N LEU A 83 10.19 1.19 -1.32
CA LEU A 83 10.37 -0.17 -0.82
C LEU A 83 11.85 -0.53 -0.93
N LEU A 84 12.50 -0.78 0.19
CA LEU A 84 13.87 -1.29 0.26
C LEU A 84 13.79 -2.81 0.34
N ILE A 85 14.22 -3.47 -0.72
CA ILE A 85 14.30 -4.93 -0.79
C ILE A 85 15.74 -5.30 -0.47
N THR A 86 15.99 -5.80 0.74
CA THR A 86 17.34 -6.14 1.21
C THR A 86 17.66 -7.60 0.94
N ASN A 87 18.96 -7.89 0.78
CA ASN A 87 19.48 -9.25 0.56
C ASN A 87 18.93 -9.92 -0.72
N THR A 88 18.84 -9.14 -1.80
CA THR A 88 18.40 -9.58 -3.12
C THR A 88 19.37 -9.10 -4.19
N ASN A 89 19.04 -9.27 -5.47
CA ASN A 89 19.76 -8.68 -6.59
C ASN A 89 18.80 -8.39 -7.76
N LEU A 90 19.26 -7.66 -8.77
CA LEU A 90 18.45 -7.33 -9.95
C LEU A 90 17.99 -8.56 -10.75
N MET A 91 18.74 -9.66 -10.72
CA MET A 91 18.38 -10.89 -11.42
C MET A 91 17.21 -11.60 -10.72
N ASP A 92 17.17 -11.64 -9.39
CA ASP A 92 16.07 -12.20 -8.61
C ASP A 92 14.77 -11.42 -8.89
N LEU A 93 14.87 -10.07 -8.90
CA LEU A 93 13.77 -9.20 -9.30
C LEU A 93 13.27 -9.52 -10.72
N LYS A 94 14.18 -9.67 -11.68
CA LYS A 94 13.84 -9.99 -13.07
C LYS A 94 13.21 -11.38 -13.23
N THR A 95 13.66 -12.35 -12.45
CA THR A 95 13.28 -13.77 -12.60
C THR A 95 11.90 -14.06 -12.02
N GLY A 96 11.47 -13.32 -11.00
CA GLY A 96 10.15 -13.54 -10.42
C GLY A 96 9.81 -12.67 -9.22
N LEU A 97 10.80 -12.18 -8.48
CA LEU A 97 10.53 -11.42 -7.26
C LEU A 97 9.75 -10.12 -7.53
N ALA A 98 10.01 -9.43 -8.65
CA ALA A 98 9.24 -8.23 -8.99
C ALA A 98 7.75 -8.54 -9.26
N HIS A 99 7.46 -9.68 -9.90
CA HIS A 99 6.09 -10.11 -10.16
C HIS A 99 5.39 -10.50 -8.86
N LEU A 100 6.05 -11.29 -8.01
CA LEU A 100 5.54 -11.69 -6.70
C LEU A 100 5.21 -10.47 -5.82
N LEU A 101 6.11 -9.49 -5.75
CA LEU A 101 5.88 -8.26 -5.01
C LEU A 101 4.71 -7.45 -5.60
N GLY A 102 4.58 -7.43 -6.92
CA GLY A 102 3.43 -6.80 -7.59
C GLY A 102 2.10 -7.44 -7.19
N THR A 103 2.03 -8.77 -7.16
CA THR A 103 0.85 -9.53 -6.72
C THR A 103 0.53 -9.27 -5.25
N ILE A 104 1.53 -9.34 -4.37
CA ILE A 104 1.38 -9.04 -2.94
C ILE A 104 0.82 -7.62 -2.75
N LEU A 105 1.38 -6.63 -3.43
CA LEU A 105 0.92 -5.24 -3.32
C LEU A 105 -0.50 -5.05 -3.84
N SER A 106 -0.86 -5.72 -4.93
CA SER A 106 -2.22 -5.67 -5.47
C SER A 106 -3.24 -6.23 -4.45
N GLU A 107 -2.92 -7.34 -3.81
CA GLU A 107 -3.77 -7.94 -2.77
C GLU A 107 -3.85 -7.07 -1.53
N VAL A 108 -2.73 -6.51 -1.08
CA VAL A 108 -2.70 -5.57 0.06
C VAL A 108 -3.57 -4.35 -0.21
N SER A 109 -3.47 -3.75 -1.39
CA SER A 109 -4.32 -2.62 -1.75
C SER A 109 -5.79 -2.99 -1.84
N ALA A 110 -6.13 -4.16 -2.38
CA ALA A 110 -7.51 -4.63 -2.42
C ALA A 110 -8.07 -4.83 -1.01
N GLN A 111 -7.32 -5.50 -0.13
CA GLN A 111 -7.71 -5.70 1.26
C GLN A 111 -7.90 -4.37 2.00
N ALA A 112 -6.96 -3.44 1.85
CA ALA A 112 -7.06 -2.12 2.47
C ALA A 112 -8.24 -1.29 1.95
N ALA A 113 -8.63 -1.47 0.68
CA ALA A 113 -9.79 -0.82 0.09
C ALA A 113 -11.10 -1.42 0.62
N THR A 114 -11.20 -2.76 0.68
CA THR A 114 -12.37 -3.45 1.25
C THR A 114 -12.60 -3.04 2.71
N GLU A 115 -11.57 -3.10 3.55
CA GLU A 115 -11.73 -2.74 4.97
C GLU A 115 -12.06 -1.25 5.18
N ARG A 116 -11.71 -0.38 4.24
CA ARG A 116 -12.17 1.02 4.29
C ARG A 116 -13.64 1.11 3.94
N ALA A 117 -14.07 0.49 2.85
CA ALA A 117 -15.46 0.49 2.42
C ALA A 117 -16.37 -0.06 3.52
N ASP A 118 -15.97 -1.17 4.16
CA ASP A 118 -16.73 -1.77 5.27
C ASP A 118 -16.89 -0.78 6.45
N ARG A 119 -15.82 -0.04 6.79
CA ARG A 119 -15.88 0.97 7.87
C ARG A 119 -16.72 2.18 7.50
N GLU A 120 -16.67 2.61 6.24
CA GLU A 120 -17.49 3.73 5.75
C GLU A 120 -18.98 3.34 5.78
N GLU A 121 -19.31 2.14 5.35
CA GLU A 121 -20.68 1.59 5.42
C GLU A 121 -21.19 1.48 6.87
N GLU A 122 -20.34 1.01 7.80
CA GLU A 122 -20.69 0.94 9.22
C GLU A 122 -20.95 2.33 9.83
N LEU A 123 -20.11 3.31 9.49
CA LEU A 123 -20.27 4.69 9.97
C LEU A 123 -21.54 5.35 9.40
N ASP A 124 -21.85 5.13 8.12
CA ASP A 124 -23.06 5.64 7.50
C ASP A 124 -24.32 5.01 8.13
N ALA A 125 -24.29 3.70 8.42
CA ALA A 125 -25.38 3.02 9.10
C ALA A 125 -25.62 3.58 10.52
N LEU A 126 -24.56 3.83 11.28
CA LEU A 126 -24.65 4.46 12.60
C LEU A 126 -25.17 5.90 12.52
N GLY A 127 -24.77 6.65 11.49
CA GLY A 127 -25.26 8.00 11.22
C GLY A 127 -26.77 8.04 11.03
N LEU A 128 -27.31 7.13 10.21
CA LEU A 128 -28.76 7.02 9.96
C LEU A 128 -29.56 6.71 11.24
N ILE A 129 -29.04 5.83 12.09
CA ILE A 129 -29.68 5.48 13.37
C ILE A 129 -29.74 6.71 14.29
N GLU A 130 -28.65 7.46 14.38
CA GLU A 130 -28.61 8.66 15.23
C GLU A 130 -29.49 9.79 14.68
N GLU A 131 -29.56 9.97 13.36
CA GLU A 131 -30.47 10.93 12.73
C GLU A 131 -31.93 10.62 13.05
N GLN A 132 -32.34 9.35 12.95
CA GLN A 132 -33.70 8.90 13.30
C GLN A 132 -34.01 9.13 14.78
N ARG A 133 -33.03 8.88 15.66
CA ARG A 133 -33.16 9.12 17.10
C ARG A 133 -33.36 10.60 17.38
N LEU A 134 -32.55 11.47 16.77
CA LEU A 134 -32.66 12.92 16.93
C LEU A 134 -33.97 13.47 16.37
N GLU A 135 -34.45 12.95 15.24
CA GLU A 135 -35.77 13.32 14.70
C GLU A 135 -36.90 12.94 15.66
N SER A 136 -36.85 11.73 16.22
CA SER A 136 -37.83 11.26 17.20
C SER A 136 -37.86 12.14 18.45
N ILE A 137 -36.68 12.53 18.95
CA ILE A 137 -36.54 13.46 20.08
C ILE A 137 -37.13 14.85 19.74
N ARG A 138 -36.84 15.38 18.54
CA ARG A 138 -37.39 16.68 18.10
C ARG A 138 -38.92 16.65 18.02
N ARG A 139 -39.50 15.57 17.48
CA ARG A 139 -40.96 15.40 17.42
C ARG A 139 -41.58 15.38 18.82
N ALA A 140 -41.04 14.57 19.73
CA ALA A 140 -41.53 14.49 21.11
C ALA A 140 -41.42 15.84 21.83
N ALA A 141 -40.34 16.59 21.63
CA ALA A 141 -40.19 17.91 22.22
C ALA A 141 -41.20 18.93 21.67
N ALA A 142 -41.53 18.86 20.38
CA ALA A 142 -42.50 19.74 19.73
C ALA A 142 -43.95 19.52 20.21
N GLU A 143 -44.25 18.35 20.77
CA GLU A 143 -45.56 18.04 21.34
C GLU A 143 -45.76 18.64 22.75
N ILE A 144 -44.68 19.00 23.45
CA ILE A 144 -44.74 19.54 24.82
C ILE A 144 -45.10 21.03 24.77
N HIS A 145 -46.23 21.39 25.39
CA HIS A 145 -46.68 22.77 25.57
C HIS A 145 -46.79 23.08 27.08
N PHE A 146 -46.34 24.25 27.49
CA PHE A 146 -46.48 24.75 28.87
C PHE A 146 -47.51 25.90 28.85
N ASP A 147 -48.70 25.65 29.40
CA ASP A 147 -49.73 26.67 29.65
C ASP A 147 -49.43 27.44 30.94
#